data_AF-A0A9W8CKY0-F1
#
_entry.id   AF-A0A9W8CKY0-F1
#
_cell.length_a   1.000
_cell.length_b   1.000
_cell.length_c   1.000
_cell.angle_alpha   90.00
_cell.angle_beta   90.00
_cell.angle_gamma   90.00
#
_symmetry.space_group_name_H-M   'P 1'
#
loop_
_entity.id
_entity.type
_entity.pdbx_description
1 polymer ?
#
loop_
_entity_poly.entity_id
_entity_poly.type
_entity_poly.pdbx_seq_one_letter_code
_entity_poly.pdbx_strand_id
1 'polypeptide(L)'
;MGLSRALYRRRNLVILVLGAFALFLLFRRGEPATALQAPASKAEAGRLGLRVPDPARDGFIKDPTEYFVQLTLRDNRVVVFSKPGCPHCSAAKELLQKYNKERGLRYIVIEMTREQDLQGIKHALGSLYQRETFPSIFVDAQCIGGNAELQSLEGHGSLAQLLESKGIIAKKPVANKVLTDSSLSKEPVDVQVKGLVEQGLRADIQEKEKEKEEDKKEPSISSEAEVKVRKLIKRHRVMVFSKTYCPYSRHAKQLLSQYRDGRGLDYTVLEADLEPDPAAIKAALGAVSGHLTFPNIFVDGKSLGGSDDLASMHKSGELAQLLREKSLIV
;
A
#
# COMPACT_ATOMS: atom_id res chain seq x y z
N MET A 1 29.98 43.84 -80.48
CA MET A 1 30.60 44.21 -79.19
C MET A 1 29.72 43.64 -78.08
N GLY A 2 29.86 42.43 -77.52
CA GLY A 2 31.05 41.62 -77.19
C GLY A 2 31.44 41.87 -75.72
N LEU A 3 30.61 41.57 -74.71
CA LEU A 3 30.31 40.29 -74.00
C LEU A 3 31.01 40.18 -72.62
N SER A 4 30.17 39.86 -71.63
CA SER A 4 30.40 39.76 -70.19
C SER A 4 31.42 38.70 -69.77
N ARG A 5 32.04 38.97 -68.61
CA ARG A 5 33.07 38.17 -67.94
C ARG A 5 32.55 36.84 -67.39
N ALA A 6 33.42 35.85 -67.52
CA ALA A 6 33.25 34.44 -67.23
C ALA A 6 33.21 34.11 -65.73
N LEU A 7 32.29 33.20 -65.37
CA LEU A 7 32.31 32.42 -64.13
C LEU A 7 32.97 31.05 -64.38
N TYR A 8 33.63 30.59 -63.34
CA TYR A 8 34.64 29.53 -63.29
C TYR A 8 34.03 28.10 -63.26
N ARG A 9 34.62 27.22 -64.09
CA ARG A 9 34.49 25.74 -64.23
C ARG A 9 34.77 25.01 -62.88
N ARG A 10 34.40 23.75 -62.56
CA ARG A 10 34.18 22.47 -63.28
C ARG A 10 33.70 21.45 -62.21
N ARG A 11 32.65 20.65 -62.38
CA ARG A 11 32.56 19.25 -62.91
C ARG A 11 31.09 18.81 -62.67
N ASN A 12 30.22 18.56 -63.66
CA ASN A 12 29.97 17.32 -64.45
C ASN A 12 30.06 16.01 -63.59
N LEU A 13 29.13 15.04 -63.58
CA LEU A 13 28.12 14.52 -64.53
C LEU A 13 27.25 13.49 -63.71
N VAL A 14 25.89 13.45 -63.69
CA VAL A 14 24.94 12.88 -64.69
C VAL A 14 25.15 11.35 -64.84
N ILE A 15 24.20 10.38 -64.76
CA ILE A 15 22.73 10.32 -65.00
C ILE A 15 22.20 8.86 -64.81
N LEU A 16 20.89 8.69 -64.51
CA LEU A 16 19.89 7.63 -64.90
C LEU A 16 20.18 6.10 -64.81
N VAL A 17 19.24 5.12 -64.72
CA VAL A 17 17.79 4.91 -64.39
C VAL A 17 17.42 3.45 -64.79
N LEU A 18 16.26 2.94 -64.32
CA LEU A 18 15.51 1.70 -64.70
C LEU A 18 15.96 0.40 -64.00
N GLY A 19 15.11 -0.38 -63.31
CA GLY A 19 13.86 -1.03 -63.76
C GLY A 19 14.21 -2.48 -64.15
N ALA A 20 13.55 -3.59 -63.80
CA ALA A 20 12.23 -3.90 -63.27
C ALA A 20 12.18 -5.42 -62.93
N PHE A 21 11.17 -5.82 -62.14
CA PHE A 21 10.42 -7.09 -62.24
C PHE A 21 11.06 -8.47 -61.94
N ALA A 22 10.62 -9.01 -60.79
CA ALA A 22 9.84 -10.25 -60.65
C ALA A 22 10.50 -11.61 -60.28
N LEU A 23 9.93 -12.16 -59.19
CA LEU A 23 9.52 -13.54 -58.97
C LEU A 23 10.55 -14.58 -58.48
N PHE A 24 10.58 -14.79 -57.15
CA PHE A 24 10.45 -16.14 -56.59
C PHE A 24 10.01 -16.11 -55.11
N LEU A 25 8.88 -16.76 -54.82
CA LEU A 25 8.33 -16.97 -53.48
C LEU A 25 9.10 -18.09 -52.76
N LEU A 26 9.34 -17.97 -51.45
CA LEU A 26 8.78 -18.83 -50.39
C LEU A 26 9.49 -18.66 -49.02
N PHE A 27 8.66 -18.66 -47.96
CA PHE A 27 8.92 -19.07 -46.56
C PHE A 27 9.33 -18.06 -45.45
N ARG A 28 8.27 -17.52 -44.80
CA ARG A 28 7.96 -17.42 -43.35
C ARG A 28 8.82 -16.55 -42.39
N ARG A 29 8.11 -15.58 -41.78
CA ARG A 29 8.00 -15.18 -40.34
C ARG A 29 9.33 -15.09 -39.55
N GLY A 30 9.77 -13.97 -38.96
CA GLY A 30 9.06 -12.87 -38.31
C GLY A 30 9.50 -12.81 -36.84
N GLU A 31 10.26 -11.78 -36.44
CA GLU A 31 10.51 -11.36 -35.04
C GLU A 31 11.30 -10.03 -35.04
N PRO A 32 10.81 -8.94 -34.40
CA PRO A 32 11.65 -7.80 -34.06
C PRO A 32 12.26 -7.94 -32.66
N ALA A 33 13.53 -7.55 -32.58
CA ALA A 33 14.39 -7.62 -31.40
C ALA A 33 13.82 -6.90 -30.16
N THR A 34 13.50 -7.73 -29.18
CA THR A 34 13.86 -7.63 -27.75
C THR A 34 13.87 -6.24 -27.12
N ALA A 35 12.70 -5.87 -26.59
CA ALA A 35 12.56 -4.90 -25.52
C ALA A 35 13.38 -5.33 -24.29
N LEU A 36 14.10 -4.38 -23.70
CA LEU A 36 14.79 -4.50 -22.42
C LEU A 36 13.74 -4.71 -21.31
N GLN A 37 13.39 -5.98 -21.05
CA GLN A 37 12.55 -6.37 -19.92
C GLN A 37 13.35 -6.20 -18.62
N ALA A 38 12.87 -5.30 -17.76
CA ALA A 38 13.15 -5.40 -16.33
C ALA A 38 12.62 -6.77 -15.83
N PRO A 39 13.40 -7.53 -15.05
CA PRO A 39 12.96 -8.85 -14.61
C PRO A 39 11.83 -8.68 -13.57
N ALA A 40 10.59 -8.87 -14.01
CA ALA A 40 9.52 -9.33 -13.14
C ALA A 40 9.96 -10.70 -12.62
N SER A 41 10.47 -10.74 -11.39
CA SER A 41 10.94 -11.95 -10.76
C SER A 41 9.80 -12.96 -10.71
N LYS A 42 9.99 -14.04 -11.46
CA LYS A 42 9.22 -15.29 -11.53
C LYS A 42 9.06 -16.04 -10.19
N ALA A 43 9.08 -15.37 -9.04
CA ALA A 43 9.21 -15.98 -7.72
C ALA A 43 7.90 -16.10 -6.90
N GLU A 44 6.79 -15.50 -7.31
CA GLU A 44 5.55 -15.48 -6.50
C GLU A 44 4.40 -16.36 -7.02
N ALA A 45 4.57 -17.02 -8.17
CA ALA A 45 3.51 -17.83 -8.79
C ALA A 45 3.38 -19.27 -8.26
N GLY A 46 3.91 -19.62 -7.07
CA GLY A 46 3.95 -21.03 -6.66
C GLY A 46 4.11 -21.36 -5.17
N ARG A 47 3.89 -20.44 -4.22
CA ARG A 47 4.12 -20.76 -2.79
C ARG A 47 2.94 -21.39 -2.05
N LEU A 48 1.70 -21.24 -2.53
CA LEU A 48 0.54 -21.33 -1.63
C LEU A 48 -0.57 -22.30 -2.03
N GLY A 49 -0.49 -22.99 -3.18
CA GLY A 49 -1.51 -23.95 -3.61
C GLY A 49 -2.93 -23.37 -3.86
N LEU A 50 -3.13 -22.09 -3.54
CA LEU A 50 -4.38 -21.37 -3.73
C LEU A 50 -4.48 -20.89 -5.18
N ARG A 51 -5.39 -21.48 -5.96
CA ARG A 51 -5.73 -20.96 -7.29
C ARG A 51 -6.55 -19.69 -7.12
N VAL A 52 -5.94 -18.54 -7.37
CA VAL A 52 -6.66 -17.28 -7.50
C VAL A 52 -7.03 -17.08 -8.97
N PRO A 53 -8.32 -16.91 -9.31
CA PRO A 53 -8.76 -16.55 -10.66
C PRO A 53 -8.01 -15.31 -11.17
N ASP A 54 -7.55 -15.34 -12.41
CA ASP A 54 -6.96 -14.18 -13.08
C ASP A 54 -8.00 -13.60 -14.04
N PRO A 55 -8.55 -12.39 -13.79
CA PRO A 55 -9.58 -11.79 -14.65
C PRO A 55 -9.14 -11.67 -16.12
N ALA A 56 -7.84 -11.54 -16.38
CA ALA A 56 -7.30 -11.43 -17.74
C ALA A 56 -7.32 -12.77 -18.49
N ARG A 57 -7.30 -13.91 -17.78
CA ARG A 57 -7.25 -15.26 -18.36
C ARG A 57 -8.53 -16.06 -18.17
N ASP A 58 -9.08 -16.04 -16.96
CA ASP A 58 -10.24 -16.83 -16.52
C ASP A 58 -11.58 -16.11 -16.81
N GLY A 59 -11.55 -14.85 -17.25
CA GLY A 59 -12.73 -14.06 -17.61
C GLY A 59 -13.51 -13.57 -16.40
N PHE A 60 -14.84 -13.67 -16.45
CA PHE A 60 -15.73 -13.15 -15.41
C PHE A 60 -15.56 -13.91 -14.08
N ILE A 61 -15.29 -13.16 -13.01
CA ILE A 61 -15.22 -13.71 -11.65
C ILE A 61 -16.63 -14.11 -11.20
N LYS A 62 -16.84 -15.42 -11.02
CA LYS A 62 -18.16 -15.99 -10.67
C LYS A 62 -18.66 -15.54 -9.29
N ASP A 63 -17.77 -15.54 -8.28
CA ASP A 63 -18.09 -15.10 -6.92
C ASP A 63 -17.07 -14.02 -6.49
N PRO A 64 -17.48 -12.73 -6.44
CA PRO A 64 -16.62 -11.63 -6.00
C PRO A 64 -16.11 -11.78 -4.55
N THR A 65 -16.86 -12.46 -3.69
CA THR A 65 -16.50 -12.64 -2.28
C THR A 65 -15.49 -13.77 -2.12
N GLU A 66 -15.69 -14.88 -2.82
CA GLU A 66 -14.69 -15.96 -2.88
C GLU A 66 -13.36 -15.45 -3.45
N TYR A 67 -13.43 -14.68 -4.54
CA TYR A 67 -12.27 -14.02 -5.11
C TYR A 67 -11.59 -13.06 -4.12
N PHE A 68 -12.38 -12.31 -3.34
CA PHE A 68 -11.84 -11.45 -2.28
C PHE A 68 -11.10 -12.26 -1.20
N VAL A 69 -11.67 -13.37 -0.72
CA VAL A 69 -11.00 -14.24 0.26
C VAL A 69 -9.70 -14.78 -0.33
N GLN A 70 -9.73 -15.26 -1.58
CA GLN A 70 -8.56 -15.80 -2.27
C GLN A 70 -7.45 -14.76 -2.44
N LEU A 71 -7.77 -13.55 -2.91
CA LEU A 71 -6.81 -12.46 -3.03
C LEU A 71 -6.22 -12.07 -1.67
N THR A 72 -7.06 -11.96 -0.65
CA THR A 72 -6.63 -11.56 0.70
C THR A 72 -5.63 -12.56 1.27
N LEU A 73 -5.90 -13.86 1.11
CA LEU A 73 -5.02 -14.92 1.57
C LEU A 73 -3.75 -15.07 0.73
N ARG A 74 -3.79 -14.68 -0.55
CA ARG A 74 -2.61 -14.64 -1.42
C ARG A 74 -1.66 -13.50 -1.05
N ASP A 75 -2.21 -12.30 -0.86
CA ASP A 75 -1.42 -11.07 -0.69
C ASP A 75 -0.93 -10.88 0.75
N ASN A 76 -1.47 -11.64 1.71
CA ASN A 76 -1.16 -11.48 3.13
C ASN A 76 -0.76 -12.81 3.77
N ARG A 77 0.33 -12.77 4.54
CA ARG A 77 0.87 -13.95 5.20
C ARG A 77 0.07 -14.38 6.41
N VAL A 78 -0.51 -13.45 7.18
CA VAL A 78 -1.35 -13.77 8.34
C VAL A 78 -2.63 -12.97 8.26
N VAL A 79 -3.76 -13.67 8.20
CA VAL A 79 -5.10 -13.08 8.01
C VAL A 79 -6.06 -13.61 9.07
N VAL A 80 -6.83 -12.72 9.67
CA VAL A 80 -7.88 -13.07 10.64
C VAL A 80 -9.21 -12.55 10.14
N PHE A 81 -10.16 -13.45 9.84
CA PHE A 81 -11.55 -13.06 9.64
C PHE A 81 -12.22 -13.01 11.02
N SER A 82 -12.71 -11.82 11.39
CA SER A 82 -13.19 -11.48 12.74
C SER A 82 -14.63 -10.97 12.71
N LYS A 83 -15.43 -11.41 13.68
CA LYS A 83 -16.78 -10.92 13.89
C LYS A 83 -16.78 -9.89 15.03
N PRO A 84 -17.28 -8.65 14.81
CA PRO A 84 -17.46 -7.66 15.87
C PRO A 84 -18.31 -8.21 17.03
N GLY A 85 -17.92 -7.91 18.26
CA GLY A 85 -18.62 -8.36 19.48
C GLY A 85 -18.44 -9.85 19.82
N CYS A 86 -17.65 -10.61 19.06
CA CYS A 86 -17.37 -12.01 19.37
C CYS A 86 -16.18 -12.12 20.36
N PRO A 87 -16.36 -12.73 21.56
CA PRO A 87 -15.29 -12.83 22.56
C PRO A 87 -14.10 -13.67 22.08
N HIS A 88 -14.35 -14.73 21.29
CA HIS A 88 -13.29 -15.54 20.70
C HIS A 88 -12.45 -14.77 19.68
N CYS A 89 -13.06 -13.83 18.94
CA CYS A 89 -12.32 -12.98 18.01
C CYS A 89 -11.43 -11.98 18.77
N SER A 90 -11.92 -11.41 19.87
CA SER A 90 -11.13 -10.52 20.73
C SER A 90 -9.92 -11.25 21.32
N ALA A 91 -10.11 -12.44 21.90
CA ALA A 91 -9.01 -13.23 22.46
C ALA A 91 -7.95 -13.61 21.42
N ALA A 92 -8.36 -13.99 20.21
CA ALA A 92 -7.43 -14.29 19.13
C ALA A 92 -6.62 -13.05 18.69
N LYS A 93 -7.28 -11.89 18.60
CA LYS A 93 -6.63 -10.61 18.26
C LYS A 93 -5.64 -10.18 19.33
N GLU A 94 -5.98 -10.32 20.61
CA GLU A 94 -5.08 -10.00 21.73
C GLU A 94 -3.79 -10.84 21.67
N LEU A 95 -3.90 -12.14 21.42
CA LEU A 95 -2.75 -13.03 21.29
C LEU A 95 -1.86 -12.63 20.09
N LEU A 96 -2.45 -12.39 18.91
CA LEU A 96 -1.69 -11.96 17.74
C LEU A 96 -1.07 -10.56 17.91
N GLN A 97 -1.76 -9.66 18.62
CA GLN A 97 -1.24 -8.34 18.95
C GLN A 97 -0.04 -8.43 19.90
N LYS A 98 -0.03 -9.39 20.84
CA LYS A 98 1.14 -9.67 21.68
C LYS A 98 2.34 -10.07 20.82
N TYR A 99 2.15 -10.95 19.85
CA TYR A 99 3.21 -11.33 18.89
C TYR A 99 3.64 -10.16 18.00
N ASN A 100 2.72 -9.27 17.61
CA ASN A 100 3.07 -8.06 16.86
C ASN A 100 4.05 -7.19 17.66
N LYS A 101 3.73 -6.93 18.93
CA LYS A 101 4.55 -6.11 19.83
C LYS A 101 5.89 -6.75 20.20
N GLU A 102 5.90 -8.04 20.52
CA GLU A 102 7.10 -8.72 21.03
C GLU A 102 8.02 -9.25 19.92
N ARG A 103 7.46 -9.62 18.77
CA ARG A 103 8.15 -10.40 17.73
C ARG A 103 8.04 -9.77 16.34
N GLY A 104 7.38 -8.63 16.20
CA GLY A 104 7.19 -7.95 14.92
C GLY A 104 6.22 -8.64 13.96
N LEU A 105 5.30 -9.48 14.48
CA LEU A 105 4.30 -10.15 13.65
C LEU A 105 3.40 -9.14 12.91
N ARG A 106 3.42 -9.17 11.58
CA ARG A 106 2.45 -8.45 10.74
C ARG A 106 1.28 -9.37 10.42
N TYR A 107 0.07 -8.90 10.69
CA TYR A 107 -1.17 -9.60 10.37
C TYR A 107 -2.25 -8.59 10.01
N ILE A 108 -3.24 -9.02 9.23
CA ILE A 108 -4.42 -8.21 8.91
C ILE A 108 -5.67 -8.82 9.53
N VAL A 109 -6.62 -7.97 9.91
CA VAL A 109 -7.92 -8.37 10.43
C VAL A 109 -9.00 -7.90 9.48
N ILE A 110 -9.76 -8.83 8.91
CA ILE A 110 -10.97 -8.52 8.16
C ILE A 110 -12.14 -8.57 9.13
N GLU A 111 -12.62 -7.41 9.56
CA GLU A 111 -13.83 -7.30 10.39
C GLU A 111 -15.07 -7.32 9.51
N MET A 112 -15.98 -8.28 9.76
CA MET A 112 -17.27 -8.34 9.06
C MET A 112 -18.30 -7.50 9.82
N THR A 113 -18.43 -6.23 9.43
CA THR A 113 -19.34 -5.28 10.09
C THR A 113 -20.75 -5.25 9.48
N ARG A 114 -20.92 -5.69 8.23
CA ARG A 114 -22.22 -5.78 7.54
C ARG A 114 -22.69 -7.22 7.46
N GLU A 115 -23.99 -7.44 7.63
CA GLU A 115 -24.58 -8.80 7.59
C GLU A 115 -24.40 -9.48 6.22
N GLN A 116 -24.50 -8.72 5.12
CA GLN A 116 -24.27 -9.25 3.77
C GLN A 116 -22.83 -9.73 3.57
N ASP A 117 -21.84 -8.98 4.07
CA ASP A 117 -20.42 -9.38 4.01
C ASP A 117 -20.17 -10.63 4.85
N LEU A 118 -20.83 -10.72 6.01
CA LEU A 118 -20.72 -11.87 6.90
C LEU A 118 -21.20 -13.15 6.21
N GLN A 119 -22.36 -13.12 5.53
CA GLN A 119 -22.89 -14.28 4.83
C GLN A 119 -22.03 -14.68 3.63
N GLY A 120 -21.61 -13.71 2.81
CA GLY A 120 -20.75 -13.98 1.66
C GLY A 120 -19.39 -14.56 2.08
N ILE A 121 -18.75 -13.99 3.10
CA ILE A 121 -17.45 -14.49 3.60
C ILE A 121 -17.61 -15.86 4.25
N LYS A 122 -18.68 -16.11 5.01
CA LYS A 122 -18.97 -17.45 5.54
C LYS A 122 -19.10 -18.46 4.42
N HIS A 123 -19.89 -18.16 3.40
CA HIS A 123 -20.08 -19.04 2.25
C HIS A 123 -18.75 -19.32 1.53
N ALA A 124 -17.95 -18.28 1.27
CA ALA A 124 -16.63 -18.40 0.66
C ALA A 124 -15.67 -19.27 1.49
N LEU A 125 -15.60 -19.05 2.81
CA LEU A 125 -14.77 -19.85 3.70
C LEU A 125 -15.27 -21.30 3.83
N GLY A 126 -16.59 -21.51 3.80
CA GLY A 126 -17.22 -22.82 3.76
C GLY A 126 -16.88 -23.58 2.49
N SER A 127 -16.98 -22.93 1.33
CA SER A 127 -16.63 -23.49 0.02
C SER A 127 -15.14 -23.85 -0.09
N LEU A 128 -14.25 -22.93 0.29
CA LEU A 128 -12.81 -23.09 0.09
C LEU A 128 -12.11 -23.94 1.16
N TYR A 129 -12.55 -23.82 2.41
CA TYR A 129 -11.86 -24.37 3.58
C TYR A 129 -12.75 -25.21 4.50
N GLN A 130 -14.02 -25.42 4.12
CA GLN A 130 -15.00 -26.18 4.92
C GLN A 130 -15.18 -25.60 6.33
N ARG A 131 -15.10 -24.26 6.46
CA ARG A 131 -15.24 -23.56 7.73
C ARG A 131 -16.12 -22.32 7.62
N GLU A 132 -17.04 -22.20 8.57
CA GLU A 132 -17.98 -21.06 8.66
C GLU A 132 -17.95 -20.39 10.04
N THR A 133 -16.92 -20.70 10.85
CA THR A 133 -16.77 -20.22 12.23
C THR A 133 -15.82 -19.03 12.31
N PHE A 134 -16.07 -18.14 13.26
CA PHE A 134 -15.21 -16.99 13.54
C PHE A 134 -14.66 -17.05 14.98
N PRO A 135 -13.39 -16.68 15.20
CA PRO A 135 -12.44 -16.21 14.20
C PRO A 135 -11.99 -17.35 13.26
N SER A 136 -11.67 -17.02 12.01
CA SER A 136 -10.99 -17.93 11.09
C SER A 136 -9.62 -17.34 10.76
N ILE A 137 -8.56 -18.03 11.16
CA ILE A 137 -7.19 -17.54 11.11
C ILE A 137 -6.40 -18.34 10.08
N PHE A 138 -5.61 -17.62 9.28
CA PHE A 138 -4.83 -18.18 8.20
C PHE A 138 -3.38 -17.73 8.31
N VAL A 139 -2.48 -18.66 8.00
CA VAL A 139 -1.03 -18.43 7.91
C VAL A 139 -0.55 -18.99 6.59
N ASP A 140 -0.05 -18.14 5.70
CA ASP A 140 0.33 -18.49 4.34
C ASP A 140 -0.82 -19.29 3.67
N ALA A 141 -2.00 -18.66 3.53
CA ALA A 141 -3.26 -19.23 3.01
C ALA A 141 -3.74 -20.56 3.63
N GLN A 142 -3.01 -21.15 4.58
CA GLN A 142 -3.40 -22.35 5.28
C GLN A 142 -4.23 -21.97 6.49
N CYS A 143 -5.42 -22.57 6.61
CA CYS A 143 -6.27 -22.36 7.78
C CYS A 143 -5.61 -23.04 8.99
N ILE A 144 -5.34 -22.27 10.05
CA ILE A 144 -4.86 -22.81 11.32
C ILE A 144 -6.01 -23.04 12.32
N GLY A 145 -7.22 -22.59 11.99
CA GLY A 145 -8.42 -22.75 12.80
C GLY A 145 -8.95 -21.45 13.38
N GLY A 146 -9.70 -21.56 14.48
CA GLY A 146 -10.22 -20.42 15.23
C GLY A 146 -9.46 -20.19 16.53
N ASN A 147 -10.14 -19.59 17.51
CA ASN A 147 -9.49 -19.21 18.76
C ASN A 147 -9.01 -20.43 19.56
N ALA A 148 -9.79 -21.52 19.60
CA ALA A 148 -9.40 -22.71 20.37
C ALA A 148 -8.11 -23.32 19.83
N GLU A 149 -8.02 -23.46 18.50
CA GLU A 149 -6.83 -23.99 17.83
C GLU A 149 -5.63 -23.04 18.00
N LEU A 150 -5.83 -21.72 17.87
CA LEU A 150 -4.77 -20.73 18.08
C LEU A 150 -4.20 -20.78 19.51
N GLN A 151 -5.06 -20.83 20.52
CA GLN A 151 -4.64 -20.89 21.92
C GLN A 151 -3.94 -22.22 22.24
N SER A 152 -4.40 -23.33 21.65
CA SER A 152 -3.73 -24.63 21.77
C SER A 152 -2.33 -24.59 21.15
N LEU A 153 -2.17 -24.00 19.97
CA LEU A 153 -0.86 -23.83 19.32
C LEU A 153 0.10 -22.98 20.17
N GLU A 154 -0.40 -21.94 20.83
CA GLU A 154 0.40 -21.13 21.75
C GLU A 154 0.82 -21.92 22.99
N GLY A 155 -0.12 -22.63 23.62
CA GLY A 155 0.13 -23.40 24.84
C GLY A 155 1.22 -24.48 24.70
N HIS A 156 1.36 -25.04 23.50
CA HIS A 156 2.39 -26.04 23.18
C HIS A 156 3.66 -25.44 22.55
N GLY A 157 3.72 -24.10 22.37
CA GLY A 157 4.82 -23.40 21.69
C GLY A 157 4.88 -23.61 20.18
N SER A 158 3.96 -24.39 19.61
CA SER A 158 3.87 -24.71 18.19
C SER A 158 3.54 -23.49 17.33
N LEU A 159 2.84 -22.47 17.87
CA LEU A 159 2.52 -21.25 17.13
C LEU A 159 3.79 -20.47 16.77
N ALA A 160 4.68 -20.25 17.75
CA ALA A 160 5.96 -19.60 17.52
C ALA A 160 6.81 -20.38 16.49
N GLN A 161 6.88 -21.70 16.63
CA GLN A 161 7.61 -22.57 15.70
C GLN A 161 7.04 -22.50 14.28
N LEU A 162 5.71 -22.49 14.12
CA LEU A 162 5.04 -22.35 12.83
C LEU A 162 5.39 -21.00 12.17
N LEU A 163 5.32 -19.91 12.92
CA LEU A 163 5.60 -18.57 12.41
C LEU A 163 7.10 -18.37 12.11
N GLU A 164 7.99 -18.93 12.93
CA GLU A 164 9.45 -18.87 12.75
C GLU A 164 9.90 -19.74 11.56
N SER A 165 9.37 -20.96 11.44
CA SER A 165 9.71 -21.86 10.32
C SER A 165 9.29 -21.30 8.97
N LYS A 166 8.19 -20.54 8.93
CA LYS A 166 7.74 -19.79 7.76
C LYS A 166 8.47 -18.45 7.59
N GLY A 167 9.33 -18.04 8.52
CA GLY A 167 10.03 -16.74 8.46
C GLY A 167 9.08 -15.55 8.52
N ILE A 168 7.95 -15.68 9.22
CA ILE A 168 6.98 -14.60 9.45
C ILE A 168 7.43 -13.72 10.62
N ILE A 169 8.03 -14.34 11.64
CA ILE A 169 8.60 -13.66 12.81
C ILE A 169 10.07 -14.04 12.98
N ALA A 170 10.83 -13.18 13.67
CA ALA A 170 12.22 -13.47 14.01
C ALA A 170 12.32 -14.55 15.11
N LYS A 171 13.33 -15.42 15.00
CA LYS A 171 13.67 -16.37 16.07
C LYS A 171 14.02 -15.59 17.34
N LYS A 172 13.52 -16.07 18.49
CA LYS A 172 13.90 -15.50 19.79
C LYS A 172 15.41 -15.70 19.94
N PRO A 173 16.19 -14.68 20.35
CA PRO A 173 17.58 -14.92 20.71
C PRO A 173 17.57 -15.96 21.83
N VAL A 174 18.19 -17.11 21.56
CA VAL A 174 18.42 -18.12 22.59
C VAL A 174 19.30 -17.43 23.62
N ALA A 175 18.77 -17.20 24.82
CA ALA A 175 19.59 -16.81 25.94
C ALA A 175 20.60 -17.95 26.15
N ASN A 176 21.84 -17.75 25.70
CA ASN A 176 22.93 -18.61 26.14
C ASN A 176 22.94 -18.54 27.66
N LYS A 177 22.63 -19.66 28.28
CA LYS A 177 22.73 -19.85 29.73
C LYS A 177 24.21 -19.77 30.08
N VAL A 178 24.69 -18.55 30.32
CA VAL A 178 25.94 -18.31 31.02
C VAL A 178 25.67 -18.76 32.45
N LEU A 179 26.09 -19.99 32.76
CA LEU A 179 26.37 -20.39 34.12
C LEU A 179 27.54 -19.52 34.57
N THR A 180 27.26 -18.50 35.37
CA THR A 180 28.27 -17.91 36.25
C THR A 180 27.77 -18.05 37.67
N ASP A 181 28.45 -18.95 38.36
CA ASP A 181 28.45 -19.10 39.80
C ASP A 181 28.66 -17.78 40.52
N SER A 182 28.17 -17.78 41.76
CA SER A 182 28.79 -17.11 42.90
C SER A 182 28.73 -15.58 42.97
N SER A 183 27.89 -15.12 43.90
CA SER A 183 28.29 -14.30 45.04
C SER A 183 29.27 -13.14 44.78
N LEU A 184 28.79 -11.90 44.88
CA LEU A 184 29.30 -10.91 45.83
C LEU A 184 28.44 -9.63 45.78
N SER A 185 27.93 -9.25 46.94
CA SER A 185 27.46 -7.91 47.26
C SER A 185 28.59 -6.89 47.14
N LYS A 186 28.26 -5.66 46.68
CA LYS A 186 28.86 -4.38 47.09
C LYS A 186 28.17 -3.20 46.39
N GLU A 187 27.42 -2.42 47.18
CA GLU A 187 27.21 -0.97 46.99
C GLU A 187 28.50 -0.20 47.35
N PRO A 188 28.56 1.16 47.27
CA PRO A 188 28.15 2.12 46.22
C PRO A 188 29.26 3.19 45.95
N VAL A 189 29.14 4.07 44.94
CA VAL A 189 29.84 5.39 44.96
C VAL A 189 29.03 6.50 44.26
N ASP A 190 28.94 7.59 44.99
CA ASP A 190 28.26 8.88 44.83
C ASP A 190 29.14 9.91 44.07
N VAL A 191 28.57 10.79 43.24
CA VAL A 191 29.21 12.05 42.84
C VAL A 191 28.18 13.17 42.73
N GLN A 192 28.24 14.09 43.70
CA GLN A 192 27.60 15.41 43.69
C GLN A 192 28.48 16.46 43.01
N VAL A 193 27.87 17.36 42.24
CA VAL A 193 28.36 18.73 42.08
C VAL A 193 27.18 19.72 42.15
N LYS A 194 27.11 20.48 43.24
CA LYS A 194 26.45 21.81 43.38
C LYS A 194 27.42 22.86 42.80
N GLY A 195 27.08 24.03 42.26
CA GLY A 195 25.87 24.84 42.18
C GLY A 195 26.27 26.30 41.81
N LEU A 196 25.28 27.22 41.79
CA LEU A 196 25.35 28.71 41.68
C LEU A 196 25.65 29.27 40.27
N VAL A 197 24.96 30.28 39.71
CA VAL A 197 24.33 31.51 40.25
C VAL A 197 23.12 31.94 39.40
N GLU A 198 22.02 32.35 40.05
CA GLU A 198 20.89 33.11 39.49
C GLU A 198 21.17 34.62 39.47
N GLN A 199 20.62 35.34 38.47
CA GLN A 199 20.22 36.77 38.44
C GLN A 199 19.78 37.05 36.99
N GLY A 200 18.56 37.46 36.59
CA GLY A 200 17.44 38.13 37.24
C GLY A 200 17.19 39.45 36.50
N LEU A 201 16.08 39.60 35.73
CA LEU A 201 15.32 40.86 35.61
C LEU A 201 14.01 40.71 34.82
N ARG A 202 12.97 41.40 35.31
CA ARG A 202 11.60 41.55 34.79
C ARG A 202 11.45 42.78 33.88
N ALA A 203 10.32 42.81 33.16
CA ALA A 203 9.45 43.96 32.83
C ALA A 203 9.39 44.44 31.36
N ASP A 204 8.20 44.23 30.79
CA ASP A 204 7.29 45.17 30.11
C ASP A 204 7.77 46.01 28.91
N ILE A 205 7.08 45.84 27.76
CA ILE A 205 6.41 46.92 27.00
C ILE A 205 5.29 46.28 26.15
N GLN A 206 4.06 46.73 26.39
CA GLN A 206 2.85 46.46 25.62
C GLN A 206 2.78 47.33 24.35
N GLU A 207 2.18 46.72 23.32
CA GLU A 207 1.23 47.29 22.33
C GLU A 207 1.59 48.52 21.50
N LYS A 208 1.60 48.34 20.17
CA LYS A 208 0.90 49.24 19.23
C LYS A 208 0.54 48.50 17.94
N GLU A 209 -0.75 48.25 17.79
CA GLU A 209 -1.42 47.82 16.55
C GLU A 209 -1.43 48.98 15.52
N LYS A 210 -1.21 48.68 14.23
CA LYS A 210 -2.24 48.72 13.17
C LYS A 210 -1.67 48.75 11.74
N GLU A 211 -2.09 47.73 11.00
CA GLU A 211 -2.60 47.76 9.62
C GLU A 211 -1.66 48.12 8.45
N LYS A 212 -1.28 47.07 7.72
CA LYS A 212 -1.47 46.84 6.26
C LYS A 212 -1.05 45.39 5.98
N GLU A 213 -1.97 44.44 6.04
CA GLU A 213 -2.81 43.94 4.93
C GLU A 213 -1.98 43.30 3.79
N GLU A 214 -2.31 42.02 3.60
CA GLU A 214 -2.02 41.12 2.48
C GLU A 214 -0.65 40.40 2.40
N ASP A 215 -0.79 39.09 2.63
CA ASP A 215 -0.08 37.97 2.02
C ASP A 215 0.98 37.24 2.86
N LYS A 216 0.80 35.90 2.90
CA LYS A 216 1.64 34.86 3.55
C LYS A 216 1.45 34.62 5.05
N LYS A 217 0.28 34.05 5.40
CA LYS A 217 0.16 33.20 6.60
C LYS A 217 0.69 31.80 6.27
N GLU A 218 1.99 31.57 6.40
CA GLU A 218 2.51 30.20 6.57
C GLU A 218 2.08 29.71 7.96
N PRO A 219 1.34 28.59 8.08
CA PRO A 219 0.83 28.16 9.38
C PRO A 219 1.88 27.36 10.15
N SER A 220 2.09 27.80 11.40
CA SER A 220 2.27 27.01 12.62
C SER A 220 2.65 25.53 12.46
N ILE A 221 3.83 25.17 12.97
CA ILE A 221 4.39 23.82 13.22
C ILE A 221 3.40 22.69 12.89
N SER A 222 3.37 22.26 11.63
CA SER A 222 2.63 21.09 11.21
C SER A 222 3.29 19.83 11.79
N SER A 223 2.49 18.91 12.34
CA SER A 223 3.00 17.61 12.83
C SER A 223 3.81 16.89 11.74
N GLU A 224 4.77 16.03 12.13
CA GLU A 224 5.57 15.26 11.17
C GLU A 224 4.69 14.46 10.19
N ALA A 225 3.57 13.92 10.68
CA ALA A 225 2.57 13.24 9.88
C ALA A 225 1.89 14.17 8.85
N GLU A 226 1.57 15.41 9.20
CA GLU A 226 1.04 16.40 8.27
C GLU A 226 2.04 16.77 7.18
N VAL A 227 3.31 16.98 7.55
CA VAL A 227 4.39 17.23 6.58
C VAL A 227 4.49 16.05 5.60
N LYS A 228 4.47 14.82 6.11
CA LYS A 228 4.51 13.60 5.30
C LYS A 228 3.31 13.51 4.36
N VAL A 229 2.08 13.68 4.86
CA VAL A 229 0.84 13.62 4.08
C VAL A 229 0.85 14.68 2.97
N ARG A 230 1.15 15.94 3.30
CA ARG A 230 1.24 17.03 2.31
C ARG A 230 2.31 16.77 1.25
N LYS A 231 3.47 16.25 1.65
CA LYS A 231 4.55 15.89 0.72
C LYS A 231 4.14 14.78 -0.23
N LEU A 232 3.44 13.75 0.25
CA LEU A 232 2.96 12.64 -0.58
C LEU A 232 1.90 13.11 -1.59
N ILE A 233 0.95 13.93 -1.15
CA ILE A 233 -0.09 14.54 -2.00
C ILE A 233 0.53 15.41 -3.08
N LYS A 234 1.56 16.21 -2.75
CA LYS A 234 2.23 17.09 -3.71
C LYS A 234 3.10 16.31 -4.71
N ARG A 235 3.66 15.17 -4.31
CA ARG A 235 4.58 14.38 -5.14
C ARG A 235 3.88 13.48 -6.15
N HIS A 236 2.68 12.98 -5.82
CA HIS A 236 1.97 12.00 -6.65
C HIS A 236 0.69 12.60 -7.20
N ARG A 237 0.50 12.49 -8.52
CA ARG A 237 -0.67 13.02 -9.20
C ARG A 237 -1.95 12.33 -8.79
N VAL A 238 -1.90 11.03 -8.50
CA VAL A 238 -3.00 10.28 -7.90
C VAL A 238 -2.48 9.62 -6.62
N MET A 239 -3.01 10.05 -5.48
CA MET A 239 -2.60 9.57 -4.16
C MET A 239 -3.80 8.98 -3.43
N VAL A 240 -3.68 7.73 -2.97
CA VAL A 240 -4.73 7.03 -2.23
C VAL A 240 -4.21 6.72 -0.84
N PHE A 241 -4.80 7.36 0.17
CA PHE A 241 -4.62 6.96 1.56
C PHE A 241 -5.62 5.84 1.86
N SER A 242 -5.11 4.68 2.21
CA SER A 242 -5.85 3.43 2.29
C SER A 242 -5.66 2.79 3.66
N LYS A 243 -6.46 1.76 3.93
CA LYS A 243 -6.19 0.77 4.96
C LYS A 243 -6.24 -0.62 4.35
N THR A 244 -5.27 -1.47 4.67
CA THR A 244 -5.13 -2.80 4.06
C THR A 244 -6.40 -3.64 4.22
N TYR A 245 -7.02 -3.55 5.40
CA TYR A 245 -8.21 -4.32 5.76
C TYR A 245 -9.55 -3.67 5.36
N CYS A 246 -9.54 -2.40 4.94
CA CYS A 246 -10.78 -1.65 4.72
C CYS A 246 -11.47 -2.06 3.42
N PRO A 247 -12.74 -2.51 3.44
CA PRO A 247 -13.47 -2.88 2.23
C PRO A 247 -13.66 -1.70 1.27
N TYR A 248 -13.92 -0.51 1.79
CA TYR A 248 -14.03 0.71 0.98
C TYR A 248 -12.71 1.06 0.29
N SER A 249 -11.57 0.88 0.96
CA SER A 249 -10.26 1.16 0.36
C SER A 249 -9.93 0.18 -0.75
N ARG A 250 -10.32 -1.08 -0.60
CA ARG A 250 -10.21 -2.09 -1.66
C ARG A 250 -11.12 -1.77 -2.83
N HIS A 251 -12.38 -1.41 -2.56
CA HIS A 251 -13.33 -1.03 -3.61
C HIS A 251 -12.82 0.16 -4.43
N ALA A 252 -12.30 1.21 -3.77
CA ALA A 252 -11.70 2.34 -4.46
C ALA A 252 -10.49 1.93 -5.32
N LYS A 253 -9.57 1.11 -4.79
CA LYS A 253 -8.42 0.59 -5.56
C LYS A 253 -8.85 -0.25 -6.78
N GLN A 254 -9.88 -1.09 -6.61
CA GLN A 254 -10.46 -1.87 -7.70
C GLN A 254 -11.07 -0.97 -8.77
N LEU A 255 -11.83 0.04 -8.37
CA LEU A 255 -12.43 1.01 -9.29
C LEU A 255 -11.37 1.78 -10.07
N LEU A 256 -10.34 2.33 -9.39
CA LEU A 256 -9.22 3.01 -10.05
C LEU A 256 -8.47 2.10 -11.03
N SER A 257 -8.39 0.79 -10.74
CA SER A 257 -7.76 -0.19 -11.63
C SER A 257 -8.51 -0.43 -12.95
N GLN A 258 -9.78 -0.01 -13.04
CA GLN A 258 -10.56 -0.11 -14.29
C GLN A 258 -10.15 0.94 -15.32
N TYR A 259 -9.57 2.06 -14.88
CA TYR A 259 -9.16 3.18 -15.73
C TYR A 259 -7.80 2.95 -16.43
N ARG A 260 -7.46 1.70 -16.72
CA ARG A 260 -6.20 1.34 -17.39
C ARG A 260 -6.39 1.28 -18.91
N ASP A 261 -6.41 2.43 -19.57
CA ASP A 261 -6.48 2.55 -21.03
C ASP A 261 -5.12 2.27 -21.71
N GLY A 262 -4.64 1.03 -21.60
CA GLY A 262 -3.42 0.56 -22.28
C GLY A 262 -2.08 1.09 -21.74
N ARG A 263 -2.09 2.16 -20.92
CA ARG A 263 -0.92 2.70 -20.19
C ARG A 263 -1.03 2.60 -18.66
N GLY A 264 -2.25 2.41 -18.16
CA GLY A 264 -2.56 2.29 -16.75
C GLY A 264 -2.71 3.64 -16.05
N LEU A 265 -3.79 3.83 -15.29
CA LEU A 265 -3.85 4.90 -14.29
C LEU A 265 -2.78 4.61 -13.23
N ASP A 266 -1.71 5.40 -13.23
CA ASP A 266 -0.65 5.32 -12.24
C ASP A 266 -1.09 6.06 -10.98
N TYR A 267 -1.15 5.34 -9.86
CA TYR A 267 -1.50 5.90 -8.55
C TYR A 267 -0.63 5.32 -7.46
N THR A 268 -0.35 6.15 -6.45
CA THR A 268 0.44 5.76 -5.28
C THR A 268 -0.48 5.54 -4.09
N VAL A 269 -0.17 4.53 -3.27
CA VAL A 269 -0.94 4.18 -2.09
C VAL A 269 -0.09 4.35 -0.84
N LEU A 270 -0.67 4.95 0.21
CA LEU A 270 -0.16 4.86 1.58
C LEU A 270 -1.16 4.04 2.40
N GLU A 271 -0.74 2.89 2.88
CA GLU A 271 -1.53 2.07 3.81
C GLU A 271 -1.32 2.57 5.24
N ALA A 272 -2.26 3.38 5.74
CA ALA A 272 -2.11 4.10 7.00
C ALA A 272 -2.02 3.18 8.21
N ASP A 273 -2.56 1.96 8.14
CA ASP A 273 -2.47 0.95 9.20
C ASP A 273 -1.10 0.28 9.31
N LEU A 274 -0.24 0.42 8.29
CA LEU A 274 1.14 -0.07 8.30
C LEU A 274 2.14 1.00 8.74
N GLU A 275 1.68 2.22 8.97
CA GLU A 275 2.51 3.32 9.44
C GLU A 275 2.80 3.21 10.95
N PRO A 276 3.95 3.73 11.44
CA PRO A 276 4.29 3.70 12.85
C PRO A 276 3.25 4.35 13.76
N ASP A 277 2.62 5.43 13.27
CA ASP A 277 1.52 6.12 13.94
C ASP A 277 0.32 6.32 13.00
N PRO A 278 -0.59 5.32 12.93
CA PRO A 278 -1.80 5.39 12.11
C PRO A 278 -2.77 6.51 12.56
N ALA A 279 -2.74 6.87 13.84
CA ALA A 279 -3.61 7.91 14.39
C ALA A 279 -3.17 9.30 13.93
N ALA A 280 -1.86 9.56 13.94
CA ALA A 280 -1.29 10.79 13.42
C ALA A 280 -1.55 10.95 11.91
N ILE A 281 -1.44 9.88 11.12
CA ILE A 281 -1.79 9.93 9.69
C ILE A 281 -3.27 10.28 9.49
N LYS A 282 -4.18 9.68 10.27
CA LYS A 282 -5.61 10.00 10.22
C LYS A 282 -5.88 11.46 10.59
N ALA A 283 -5.26 11.97 11.65
CA ALA A 283 -5.41 13.36 12.08
C ALA A 283 -4.89 14.34 11.00
N ALA A 284 -3.72 14.04 10.43
CA ALA A 284 -3.13 14.80 9.34
C ALA A 284 -4.04 14.87 8.10
N LEU A 285 -4.66 13.75 7.72
CA LEU A 285 -5.63 13.72 6.62
C LEU A 285 -6.86 14.57 6.93
N GLY A 286 -7.37 14.52 8.15
CA GLY A 286 -8.44 15.42 8.61
C GLY A 286 -8.08 16.89 8.48
N ALA A 287 -6.86 17.27 8.87
CA ALA A 287 -6.37 18.65 8.75
C ALA A 287 -6.14 19.09 7.29
N VAL A 288 -5.76 18.17 6.41
CA VAL A 288 -5.43 18.49 5.00
C VAL A 288 -6.67 18.50 4.11
N SER A 289 -7.59 17.55 4.25
CA SER A 289 -8.75 17.42 3.36
C SER A 289 -10.10 17.62 4.03
N GLY A 290 -10.16 17.71 5.36
CA GLY A 290 -11.42 17.67 6.11
C GLY A 290 -12.02 16.27 6.25
N HIS A 291 -11.40 15.23 5.68
CA HIS A 291 -11.92 13.86 5.69
C HIS A 291 -11.06 12.95 6.58
N LEU A 292 -11.69 12.33 7.57
CA LEU A 292 -11.07 11.41 8.53
C LEU A 292 -11.25 9.92 8.17
N THR A 293 -11.96 9.63 7.09
CA THR A 293 -12.29 8.26 6.67
C THR A 293 -11.30 7.74 5.65
N PHE A 294 -11.20 6.41 5.56
CA PHE A 294 -10.39 5.73 4.56
C PHE A 294 -11.33 4.94 3.62
N PRO A 295 -11.10 4.94 2.30
CA PRO A 295 -9.99 5.60 1.63
C PRO A 295 -10.16 7.13 1.59
N ASN A 296 -9.06 7.85 1.40
CA ASN A 296 -9.06 9.27 1.10
C ASN A 296 -8.21 9.48 -0.16
N ILE A 297 -8.86 9.87 -1.26
CA ILE A 297 -8.29 9.86 -2.61
C ILE A 297 -8.02 11.28 -3.06
N PHE A 298 -6.85 11.52 -3.65
CA PHE A 298 -6.45 12.82 -4.19
C PHE A 298 -6.06 12.71 -5.66
N VAL A 299 -6.44 13.71 -6.45
CA VAL A 299 -5.99 13.92 -7.83
C VAL A 299 -5.45 15.34 -7.98
N ASP A 300 -4.19 15.46 -8.40
CA ASP A 300 -3.43 16.71 -8.51
C ASP A 300 -3.58 17.62 -7.27
N GLY A 301 -3.47 17.01 -6.09
CA GLY A 301 -3.54 17.72 -4.81
C GLY A 301 -4.96 17.99 -4.28
N LYS A 302 -6.00 17.77 -5.09
CA LYS A 302 -7.40 17.96 -4.68
C LYS A 302 -8.00 16.66 -4.15
N SER A 303 -8.64 16.72 -2.98
CA SER A 303 -9.39 15.58 -2.43
C SER A 303 -10.61 15.28 -3.30
N LEU A 304 -10.79 14.01 -3.64
CA LEU A 304 -12.01 13.44 -4.24
C LEU A 304 -12.91 12.79 -3.19
N GLY A 305 -12.47 12.73 -1.92
CA GLY A 305 -13.23 12.10 -0.85
C GLY A 305 -12.95 10.60 -0.72
N GLY A 306 -13.99 9.85 -0.37
CA GLY A 306 -13.93 8.43 -0.03
C GLY A 306 -14.33 7.49 -1.17
N SER A 307 -14.64 6.24 -0.82
CA SER A 307 -15.02 5.23 -1.81
C SER A 307 -16.37 5.53 -2.47
N ASP A 308 -17.32 6.10 -1.73
CA ASP A 308 -18.67 6.37 -2.25
C ASP A 308 -18.64 7.56 -3.21
N ASP A 309 -17.89 8.61 -2.88
CA ASP A 309 -17.65 9.76 -3.75
C ASP A 309 -17.03 9.30 -5.08
N LEU A 310 -15.98 8.47 -5.00
CA LEU A 310 -15.32 7.93 -6.18
C LEU A 310 -16.26 7.05 -7.03
N ALA A 311 -17.07 6.20 -6.39
CA ALA A 311 -18.05 5.36 -7.08
C ALA A 311 -19.16 6.18 -7.75
N SER A 312 -19.61 7.25 -7.10
CA SER A 312 -20.57 8.21 -7.66
C SER A 312 -20.00 8.89 -8.90
N MET A 313 -18.79 9.43 -8.82
CA MET A 313 -18.11 10.09 -9.96
C MET A 313 -17.84 9.11 -11.11
N HIS A 314 -17.53 7.84 -10.80
CA HIS A 314 -17.38 6.80 -11.81
C HIS A 314 -18.70 6.55 -12.56
N LYS A 315 -19.79 6.36 -11.81
CA LYS A 315 -21.12 6.09 -12.37
C LYS A 315 -21.65 7.26 -13.19
N SER A 316 -21.40 8.50 -12.77
CA SER A 316 -21.80 9.71 -13.51
C SER A 316 -20.93 9.97 -14.75
N GLY A 317 -19.77 9.33 -14.86
CA GLY A 317 -18.76 9.60 -15.89
C GLY A 317 -17.84 10.78 -15.59
N GLU A 318 -18.10 11.53 -14.51
CA GLU A 318 -17.30 12.67 -14.07
C GLU A 318 -15.85 12.29 -13.76
N LEU A 319 -15.63 11.10 -13.18
CA LEU A 319 -14.28 10.62 -12.89
C LEU A 319 -13.48 10.39 -14.19
N ALA A 320 -14.11 9.81 -15.22
CA ALA A 320 -13.47 9.60 -16.51
C ALA A 320 -13.12 10.94 -17.18
N GLN A 321 -14.05 11.89 -17.12
CA GLN A 321 -13.83 13.24 -17.63
C GLN A 321 -12.67 13.93 -16.91
N LEU A 322 -12.67 13.94 -15.58
CA LEU A 322 -11.61 14.52 -14.75
C LEU A 322 -10.24 13.92 -15.10
N LEU A 323 -10.15 12.59 -15.19
CA LEU A 323 -8.89 11.92 -15.49
C LEU A 323 -8.38 12.25 -16.91
N ARG A 324 -9.27 12.41 -17.91
CA ARG A 324 -8.87 12.85 -19.27
C ARG A 324 -8.43 14.30 -19.30
N GLU A 325 -9.17 15.19 -18.65
CA GLU A 325 -8.82 16.61 -18.53
C GLU A 325 -7.45 16.81 -17.88
N LYS A 326 -7.11 15.96 -16.90
CA LYS A 326 -5.78 15.92 -16.26
C LYS A 326 -4.74 15.14 -17.04
N SER A 327 -5.07 14.60 -18.21
CA SER A 327 -4.17 13.75 -19.03
C SER A 327 -3.60 12.56 -18.25
N LEU A 328 -4.40 11.99 -17.34
CA LEU A 328 -4.07 10.80 -16.56
C LEU A 328 -4.54 9.52 -17.26
N ILE A 329 -5.53 9.63 -18.14
CA ILE A 329 -6.00 8.58 -19.05
C ILE A 329 -6.20 9.15 -20.47
N VAL A 330 -6.43 8.29 -21.45
CA VAL A 330 -6.59 8.66 -22.88
C VAL A 330 -8.06 8.94 -23.22
#